data_AF-A0A9C9BYX4-F1
#
_entry.id   AF-A0A9C9BYX4-F1
#
_cell.length_a   1.000
_cell.length_b   1.000
_cell.length_c   1.000
_cell.angle_alpha   90.00
_cell.angle_beta   90.00
_cell.angle_gamma   90.00
#
_symmetry.space_group_name_H-M   'P 1'
#
loop_
_entity.id
_entity.type
_entity.pdbx_description
1 polymer ?
#
loop_
_entity_poly.entity_id
_entity_poly.type
_entity_poly.pdbx_seq_one_letter_code
_entity_poly.pdbx_strand_id
1 'polypeptide(L)'
;SLKTGGYDDWRLPTVTELFDLYMIFDLHQNGNCAMQVEGTYWSDEPDLEGRVGTWELDDNCDPERRYIPKTKGRVRAVRSE
;
A
#
# COMPACT_ATOMS: atom_id res chain seq x y z
N SER A 1 20.93 -3.40 15.29
CA SER A 1 19.68 -3.12 16.01
C SER A 1 18.67 -2.54 15.03
N LEU A 2 17.38 -2.83 15.22
CA LEU A 2 16.29 -2.25 14.44
C LEU A 2 16.06 -0.79 14.91
N LYS A 3 15.95 0.16 13.98
CA LYS A 3 15.61 1.56 14.30
C LYS A 3 14.11 1.75 14.10
N THR A 4 13.34 1.79 15.18
CA THR A 4 11.87 1.88 15.13
C THR A 4 11.32 3.27 15.45
N GLY A 5 12.19 4.25 15.67
CA GLY A 5 11.77 5.60 16.06
C GLY A 5 11.16 5.70 17.46
N GLY A 6 11.30 4.67 18.30
CA GLY A 6 10.72 4.63 19.65
C GLY A 6 9.34 3.98 19.72
N TYR A 7 8.84 3.45 18.60
CA TYR A 7 7.57 2.74 18.51
C TYR A 7 7.78 1.23 18.41
N ASP A 8 6.82 0.45 18.91
CA ASP A 8 6.80 -1.02 18.88
C ASP A 8 5.57 -1.58 18.13
N ASP A 9 4.66 -0.70 17.71
CA ASP A 9 3.38 -1.00 17.07
C ASP A 9 3.44 -0.94 15.53
N TRP A 10 4.62 -1.18 14.95
CA TRP A 10 4.78 -1.25 13.50
C TRP A 10 4.17 -2.54 12.94
N ARG A 11 3.37 -2.41 11.89
CA ARG A 11 2.77 -3.52 11.14
C ARG A 11 2.85 -3.29 9.64
N LEU A 12 2.57 -4.33 8.86
CA LEU A 12 2.27 -4.14 7.44
C LEU A 12 0.95 -3.37 7.29
N PRO A 13 0.82 -2.54 6.23
CA PRO A 13 -0.46 -1.95 5.88
C PRO A 13 -1.43 -3.01 5.35
N THR A 14 -2.73 -2.71 5.35
CA THR A 14 -3.74 -3.49 4.61
C THR A 14 -3.71 -3.10 3.12
N VAL A 15 -4.33 -3.92 2.26
CA VAL A 15 -4.57 -3.63 0.84
C VAL A 15 -5.37 -2.33 0.69
N THR A 16 -6.35 -2.08 1.56
CA THR A 16 -7.15 -0.85 1.56
C THR A 16 -6.32 0.37 1.92
N GLU A 17 -5.46 0.30 2.95
CA GLU A 17 -4.59 1.44 3.32
C GLU A 17 -3.60 1.80 2.19
N LEU A 18 -3.08 0.78 1.49
CA LEU A 18 -2.24 1.00 0.30
C LEU A 18 -3.04 1.62 -0.85
N PHE A 19 -4.30 1.24 -1.03
CA PHE A 19 -5.19 1.83 -2.03
C PHE A 19 -5.47 3.29 -1.72
N ASP A 20 -5.83 3.62 -0.48
CA ASP A 20 -6.12 4.99 -0.06
C ASP A 20 -4.88 5.87 -0.20
N LEU A 21 -3.70 5.38 0.19
CA LEU A 21 -2.43 6.07 -0.04
C LEU A 21 -2.20 6.32 -1.53
N TYR A 22 -2.44 5.33 -2.39
CA TYR A 22 -2.34 5.51 -3.83
C TYR A 22 -3.31 6.60 -4.33
N MET A 23 -4.57 6.56 -3.92
CA MET A 23 -5.61 7.50 -4.36
C MET A 23 -5.34 8.93 -3.91
N ILE A 24 -4.77 9.14 -2.73
CA ILE A 24 -4.33 10.48 -2.26
C ILE A 24 -3.36 11.11 -3.26
N PHE A 25 -2.46 10.32 -3.84
CA PHE A 25 -1.48 10.80 -4.83
C PHE A 25 -2.11 10.95 -6.22
N ASP A 26 -2.92 9.98 -6.65
CA ASP A 26 -3.63 10.01 -7.95
C ASP A 26 -4.55 11.25 -8.06
N LEU A 27 -5.19 11.63 -6.95
CA LEU A 27 -6.05 12.81 -6.85
C LEU A 27 -5.29 14.11 -6.54
N HIS A 28 -3.96 14.08 -6.50
CA HIS A 28 -3.10 15.23 -6.17
C HIS A 28 -3.42 15.88 -4.80
N GLN A 29 -3.85 15.06 -3.82
CA GLN A 29 -4.17 15.49 -2.45
C GLN A 29 -2.99 15.33 -1.48
N ASN A 30 -1.82 14.88 -1.96
CA ASN A 30 -0.61 14.64 -1.16
C ASN A 30 0.15 15.92 -0.76
N GLY A 31 -0.29 17.11 -1.19
CA GLY A 31 0.36 18.39 -0.89
C GLY A 31 1.83 18.41 -1.31
N ASN A 32 2.73 18.71 -0.37
CA ASN A 32 4.19 18.71 -0.61
C ASN A 32 4.87 17.39 -0.28
N CYS A 33 4.12 16.34 0.06
CA CYS A 33 4.70 15.03 0.36
C CYS A 33 5.21 14.38 -0.93
N ALA A 34 6.54 14.34 -1.09
CA ALA A 34 7.20 13.65 -2.19
C ALA A 34 7.52 12.22 -1.80
N MET A 35 6.72 11.27 -2.28
CA MET A 35 6.88 9.84 -2.03
C MET A 35 6.55 9.07 -3.31
N GLN A 36 7.34 8.04 -3.63
CA GLN A 36 6.97 7.07 -4.66
C GLN A 36 5.87 6.17 -4.10
N VAL A 37 4.64 6.27 -4.58
CA VAL A 37 3.52 5.39 -4.15
C VAL A 37 3.24 4.25 -5.11
N GLU A 38 3.62 4.39 -6.37
CA GLU A 38 3.45 3.34 -7.38
C GLU A 38 4.30 2.11 -7.07
N GLY A 39 3.81 0.94 -7.46
CA GLY A 39 4.53 -0.33 -7.41
C GLY A 39 3.81 -1.42 -6.64
N THR A 40 4.50 -2.55 -6.48
CA THR A 40 4.00 -3.73 -5.79
C THR A 40 4.42 -3.72 -4.33
N TYR A 41 3.47 -3.96 -3.41
CA TYR A 41 3.70 -3.90 -1.98
C TYR A 41 3.13 -5.12 -1.25
N TRP A 42 3.81 -5.51 -0.17
CA TRP A 42 3.29 -6.47 0.81
C TRP A 42 2.27 -5.79 1.73
N SER A 43 1.21 -6.51 2.04
CA SER A 43 0.15 -6.12 2.96
C SER A 43 -0.22 -7.27 3.89
N ASP A 44 -0.77 -6.94 5.05
CA ASP A 44 -1.33 -7.89 6.01
C ASP A 44 -2.83 -7.60 6.17
N GLU A 45 -3.64 -8.65 6.12
CA GLU A 45 -5.09 -8.57 6.11
C GLU A 45 -5.66 -9.14 7.41
N PRO A 46 -6.94 -8.84 7.75
CA PRO A 46 -7.58 -9.39 8.94
C PRO A 46 -7.63 -10.93 9.00
N ASP A 47 -7.51 -11.59 7.84
CA ASP A 47 -7.45 -13.05 7.70
C ASP A 47 -6.05 -13.63 8.01
N LEU A 48 -5.06 -12.78 8.32
CA LEU A 48 -3.65 -13.12 8.54
C LEU A 48 -2.96 -13.74 7.32
N GLU A 49 -3.58 -13.68 6.15
CA GLU A 49 -2.95 -14.07 4.89
C GLU A 49 -2.27 -12.84 4.29
N GLY A 50 -0.97 -12.72 4.53
CA GLY A 50 -0.17 -11.67 3.91
C GLY A 50 -0.30 -11.71 2.39
N ARG A 51 -0.65 -10.57 1.77
CA ARG A 51 -0.83 -10.43 0.32
C ARG A 51 0.28 -9.59 -0.26
N VAL A 52 0.55 -9.78 -1.55
CA VAL A 52 1.48 -8.91 -2.29
C VAL A 52 0.92 -8.65 -3.68
N GLY A 53 0.87 -7.38 -4.06
CA GLY A 53 0.18 -6.98 -5.27
C GLY A 53 0.27 -5.49 -5.54
N THR A 54 -0.44 -5.06 -6.58
CA THR A 54 -0.50 -3.67 -7.04
C THR A 54 -1.89 -3.36 -7.53
N TRP A 55 -2.27 -2.08 -7.47
CA TRP A 55 -3.50 -1.59 -8.07
C TRP A 55 -3.22 -1.15 -9.51
N GLU A 56 -3.92 -1.74 -10.48
CA GLU A 56 -3.79 -1.44 -11.90
C GLU A 56 -5.17 -1.00 -12.46
N LEU A 57 -5.19 -0.17 -13.50
CA LEU A 57 -6.44 0.17 -14.22
C LEU A 57 -6.90 -1.05 -15.02
N ASP A 58 -8.21 -1.26 -15.12
CA ASP A 58 -8.74 -2.28 -16.03
C ASP A 58 -8.43 -1.93 -17.50
N ASP A 59 -8.00 -2.92 -18.29
CA ASP A 59 -7.65 -2.78 -19.71
C ASP A 59 -8.88 -2.43 -20.58
N ASN A 60 -10.08 -2.47 -20.01
CA ASN A 60 -11.35 -2.23 -20.69
C ASN A 60 -11.76 -0.75 -20.79
N CYS A 61 -10.82 0.19 -20.64
CA CYS A 61 -11.10 1.64 -20.58
C CYS A 61 -12.09 2.04 -19.47
N ASP A 62 -12.29 1.18 -18.47
CA ASP A 62 -13.08 1.45 -17.28
C ASP A 62 -12.17 2.13 -16.24
N PRO A 63 -12.58 3.24 -15.59
CA PRO A 63 -11.80 3.84 -14.51
C PRO A 63 -11.66 2.96 -13.27
N GLU A 64 -12.29 1.79 -13.22
CA GLU A 64 -12.15 0.86 -12.11
C GLU A 64 -10.73 0.30 -11.99
N ARG A 65 -10.14 0.46 -10.79
CA ARG A 65 -8.85 -0.13 -10.44
C ARG A 65 -9.06 -1.50 -9.80
N ARG A 66 -8.21 -2.46 -10.14
CA ARG A 66 -8.24 -3.81 -9.56
C ARG A 66 -6.92 -4.17 -8.89
N TYR A 67 -7.02 -4.92 -7.81
CA TYR A 67 -5.86 -5.48 -7.14
C TYR A 67 -5.35 -6.69 -7.92
N ILE A 68 -4.11 -6.61 -8.40
CA ILE A 68 -3.45 -7.67 -9.15
C ILE A 68 -2.43 -8.35 -8.23
N PRO A 69 -2.66 -9.61 -7.82
CA PRO A 69 -1.70 -10.37 -7.03
C PRO A 69 -0.38 -10.54 -7.78
N LYS A 70 0.73 -10.46 -7.04
CA LYS A 70 2.09 -10.72 -7.53
C LYS A 70 2.78 -11.71 -6.58
N THR A 71 4.08 -11.92 -6.77
CA THR A 71 4.88 -12.85 -5.93
C THR A 71 6.01 -12.16 -5.17
N LYS A 72 6.28 -10.88 -5.45
CA LYS A 72 7.33 -10.08 -4.81
C LYS A 72 6.95 -8.61 -4.82
N GLY A 73 7.35 -7.88 -3.80
CA GLY A 73 7.05 -6.46 -3.64
C GLY A 73 7.93 -5.80 -2.60
N ARG A 74 7.81 -4.48 -2.48
CA ARG A 74 8.46 -3.69 -1.45
C ARG A 74 7.65 -3.77 -0.16
N VAL A 75 8.30 -3.53 0.97
CA VAL A 75 7.63 -3.47 2.28
C VAL A 75 7.46 -2.02 2.68
N ARG A 76 6.26 -1.69 3.17
CA ARG A 76 5.99 -0.49 3.94
C ARG A 76 5.56 -0.92 5.33
N ALA A 77 5.78 -0.04 6.30
CA ALA A 77 5.29 -0.22 7.65
C ALA A 77 4.42 0.97 8.02
N VAL A 78 3.30 0.69 8.69
CA VAL A 78 2.42 1.67 9.30
C VAL A 78 2.34 1.36 10.79
N ARG A 79 1.90 2.34 11.59
CA ARG A 79 1.61 2.09 13.01
C ARG A 79 0.19 1.57 13.15
N SER A 80 -0.04 0.73 14.16
CA SER A 80 -1.40 0.37 14.57
C SER A 80 -2.17 1.60 15.05
N GLU A 81 -3.50 1.57 14.91
CA GLU A 81 -4.39 2.58 15.48
C GLU A 81 -4.42 2.52 17.02
#